data_AF-A0A177T4Q3-F1
#
_entry.id   AF-A0A177T4Q3-F1
#
_cell.length_a   1.000
_cell.length_b   1.000
_cell.length_c   1.000
_cell.angle_alpha   90.00
_cell.angle_beta   90.00
_cell.angle_gamma   90.00
#
_symmetry.space_group_name_H-M   'P 1'
#
loop_
_entity.id
_entity.type
_entity.pdbx_description
1 polymer ?
#
loop_
_entity_poly.entity_id
_entity_poly.type
_entity_poly.pdbx_seq_one_letter_code
_entity_poly.pdbx_strand_id
1 'polypeptide(L)'
;MLKFLRTVLLQDSAVLQKLHPSLPLWNRAPFNTATFTNFAAKLNQELSSAVCPFDVAVSQVIPALGNALGDVRSELSVVKEAVKTGQAFVQQELARQHHHLETLSVTIKNLTDVCITSRQDESRLNVARSAVADALAALAAVSSQLSTTTSTPSSLLLNTISSSPTAAASFSSLLVGAPSSGSPAAADSPALSSLSSSTDSPTTSGTSFLAPTLPSALPAATAAAAAAASALGTPASYQLPDLTTVKTLWKEWTEGGEGRAALSEMDAAKDCRLRTSSKVKQQVYRWRKVVSFVKEREEGGDSVEDTVVHLDHLLKQRKGGLRLLAEELAAADKRTKWEQLLADKSSSSSISGTTTTS
;
A
#
# COMPACT_ATOMS: atom_id res chain seq x y z
N MET A 1 31.62 -9.75 -50.50
CA MET A 1 30.39 -9.02 -50.88
C MET A 1 29.65 -9.66 -52.06
N LEU A 2 30.22 -9.73 -53.28
CA LEU A 2 29.53 -10.27 -54.47
C LEU A 2 29.02 -11.73 -54.36
N LYS A 3 29.74 -12.60 -53.64
CA LYS A 3 29.31 -14.00 -53.41
C LYS A 3 28.03 -14.07 -52.58
N PHE A 4 27.91 -13.22 -51.55
CA PHE A 4 26.73 -13.16 -50.69
C PHE A 4 25.51 -12.66 -51.46
N LEU A 5 25.67 -11.57 -52.22
CA LEU A 5 24.61 -11.04 -53.07
C LEU A 5 24.14 -12.06 -54.10
N ARG A 6 25.07 -12.82 -54.68
CA ARG A 6 24.75 -13.91 -55.61
C ARG A 6 23.89 -14.99 -54.94
N THR A 7 24.22 -15.40 -53.72
CA THR A 7 23.46 -16.42 -52.98
C THR A 7 22.05 -15.94 -52.65
N VAL A 8 21.92 -14.73 -52.09
CA VAL A 8 20.62 -14.16 -51.71
C VAL A 8 19.74 -13.97 -52.95
N LEU A 9 20.31 -13.42 -54.04
CA LEU A 9 19.58 -13.21 -55.28
C LEU A 9 19.11 -14.53 -55.90
N LEU A 10 19.91 -15.59 -55.82
CA LEU A 10 19.49 -16.93 -56.29
C LEU A 10 18.38 -17.51 -55.43
N GLN A 11 18.45 -17.36 -54.11
CA GLN A 11 17.43 -17.84 -53.18
C GLN A 11 16.08 -17.14 -53.41
N ASP A 12 16.11 -15.81 -53.53
CA ASP A 12 14.89 -15.01 -53.64
C ASP A 12 14.33 -15.00 -55.07
N SER A 13 15.14 -15.31 -56.08
CA SER A 13 14.71 -15.29 -57.49
C SER A 13 13.53 -16.23 -57.79
N ALA A 14 13.42 -17.37 -57.11
CA ALA A 14 12.31 -18.31 -57.30
C ALA A 14 10.96 -17.75 -56.81
N VAL A 15 10.99 -16.82 -55.84
CA VAL A 15 9.82 -16.11 -55.31
C VAL A 15 9.55 -14.85 -56.14
N LEU A 16 10.62 -14.10 -56.47
CA LEU A 16 10.56 -12.88 -57.28
C LEU A 16 10.05 -13.13 -58.70
N GLN A 17 10.37 -14.29 -59.30
CA GLN A 17 9.88 -14.66 -60.63
C GLN A 17 8.34 -14.79 -60.67
N LYS A 18 7.73 -15.26 -59.57
CA LYS A 18 6.27 -15.36 -59.45
C LYS A 18 5.62 -13.99 -59.23
N LEU A 19 6.23 -13.13 -58.42
CA LEU A 19 5.70 -11.80 -58.08
C LEU A 19 5.86 -10.79 -59.23
N HIS A 20 6.96 -10.89 -59.99
CA HIS A 20 7.30 -9.94 -61.04
C HIS A 20 7.78 -10.64 -62.31
N PRO A 21 6.90 -11.32 -63.06
CA PRO A 21 7.28 -12.07 -64.26
C PRO A 21 7.77 -11.19 -65.42
N SER A 22 7.49 -9.90 -65.39
CA SER A 22 7.86 -8.95 -66.46
C SER A 22 9.32 -8.45 -66.40
N LEU A 23 10.11 -8.86 -65.41
CA LEU A 23 11.50 -8.42 -65.30
C LEU A 23 12.38 -9.00 -66.43
N PRO A 24 13.19 -8.17 -67.11
CA PRO A 24 14.10 -8.63 -68.16
C PRO A 24 15.23 -9.53 -67.65
N LEU A 25 15.41 -9.61 -66.33
CA LEU A 25 16.36 -10.49 -65.65
C LEU A 25 16.08 -11.97 -65.97
N TRP A 26 14.80 -12.36 -66.11
CA TRP A 26 14.40 -13.75 -66.34
C TRP A 26 14.76 -14.28 -67.72
N ASN A 27 14.96 -13.40 -68.69
CA ASN A 27 15.33 -13.77 -70.06
C ASN A 27 16.84 -14.06 -70.21
N ARG A 28 17.63 -13.89 -69.15
CA ARG A 28 19.09 -14.11 -69.16
C ARG A 28 19.47 -15.35 -68.36
N ALA A 29 20.57 -16.00 -68.77
CA ALA A 29 21.18 -17.06 -67.97
C ALA A 29 21.65 -16.48 -66.61
N PRO A 30 21.47 -17.19 -65.48
CA PRO A 30 21.00 -18.58 -65.36
C PRO A 30 19.47 -18.75 -65.24
N PHE A 31 18.67 -17.69 -65.27
CA PHE A 31 17.24 -17.75 -64.95
C PHE A 31 16.36 -18.35 -66.06
N ASN A 32 16.85 -18.35 -67.31
CA ASN A 32 16.19 -18.96 -68.47
C ASN A 32 16.57 -20.45 -68.69
N THR A 33 17.37 -21.07 -67.80
CA THR A 33 17.81 -22.46 -68.00
C THR A 33 16.93 -23.46 -67.27
N ALA A 34 16.83 -24.68 -67.82
CA ALA A 34 16.08 -25.78 -67.21
C ALA A 34 16.61 -26.19 -65.81
N THR A 35 17.88 -25.91 -65.53
CA THR A 35 18.47 -26.11 -64.21
C THR A 35 17.86 -25.18 -63.16
N PHE A 36 17.59 -23.93 -63.53
CA PHE A 36 16.98 -22.96 -62.64
C PHE A 36 15.49 -23.24 -62.43
N THR A 37 14.76 -23.66 -63.46
CA THR A 37 13.34 -24.03 -63.31
C THR A 37 13.14 -25.22 -62.37
N ASN A 38 14.00 -26.24 -62.45
CA ASN A 38 14.00 -27.36 -61.50
C ASN A 38 14.34 -26.91 -60.07
N PHE A 39 15.34 -26.04 -59.92
CA PHE A 39 15.69 -25.44 -58.63
C PHE A 39 14.52 -24.64 -58.04
N ALA A 40 13.90 -23.76 -58.84
CA ALA A 40 12.78 -22.94 -58.42
C ALA A 40 11.55 -23.79 -58.05
N ALA A 41 11.27 -24.86 -58.79
CA ALA A 41 10.19 -25.79 -58.47
C ALA A 41 10.43 -26.49 -57.12
N LYS A 42 11.65 -27.01 -56.89
CA LYS A 42 12.02 -27.67 -55.63
C LYS A 42 11.97 -26.71 -54.44
N LEU A 43 12.49 -25.48 -54.60
CA LEU A 43 12.49 -24.46 -53.54
C LEU A 43 11.05 -24.05 -53.19
N ASN A 44 10.18 -23.86 -54.17
CA ASN A 44 8.78 -23.53 -53.92
C ASN A 44 8.03 -24.68 -53.24
N GLN A 45 8.34 -25.94 -53.56
CA GLN A 45 7.79 -27.11 -52.89
C GLN A 45 8.22 -27.16 -51.42
N GLU A 46 9.52 -27.00 -51.15
CA GLU A 46 10.08 -26.94 -49.79
C GLU A 46 9.46 -25.78 -48.99
N LEU A 47 9.35 -24.58 -49.58
CA LEU A 47 8.77 -23.40 -48.95
C LEU A 47 7.28 -23.59 -48.62
N SER A 48 6.52 -24.29 -49.47
CA SER A 48 5.11 -24.62 -49.21
C SER A 48 4.92 -25.70 -48.15
N SER A 49 5.93 -26.56 -47.94
CA SER A 49 5.92 -27.60 -46.89
C SER A 49 6.49 -27.11 -45.55
N ALA A 50 7.29 -26.05 -45.59
CA ALA A 50 7.88 -25.46 -44.41
C ALA A 50 6.80 -24.75 -43.60
N VAL A 51 6.57 -25.21 -42.37
CA VAL A 51 5.69 -24.54 -41.42
C VAL A 51 6.20 -23.11 -41.24
N CYS A 52 5.31 -22.14 -41.39
CA CYS A 52 5.68 -20.74 -41.24
C CYS A 52 6.24 -20.55 -39.82
N PRO A 53 7.43 -19.96 -39.63
CA PRO A 53 8.01 -19.75 -38.30
C PRO A 53 7.09 -18.91 -37.39
N PHE A 54 6.23 -18.10 -37.99
CA PHE A 54 5.14 -17.42 -37.29
C PHE A 54 4.12 -18.40 -36.68
N ASP A 55 3.67 -19.42 -37.42
CA ASP A 55 2.72 -20.41 -36.92
C ASP A 55 3.31 -21.25 -35.77
N VAL A 56 4.61 -21.57 -35.85
CA VAL A 56 5.33 -22.23 -34.75
C VAL A 56 5.35 -21.33 -33.51
N ALA A 57 5.64 -20.05 -33.67
CA ALA A 57 5.62 -19.10 -32.56
C ALA A 57 4.21 -18.96 -31.97
N VAL A 58 3.18 -18.84 -32.80
CA VAL A 58 1.78 -18.76 -32.36
C VAL A 58 1.36 -20.02 -31.61
N SER A 59 1.73 -21.21 -32.11
CA SER A 59 1.43 -22.49 -31.45
C SER A 59 2.09 -22.66 -30.08
N GLN A 60 3.19 -21.96 -29.81
CA GLN A 60 3.88 -21.99 -28.53
C GLN A 60 3.39 -20.90 -27.56
N VAL A 61 3.10 -19.71 -28.09
CA VAL A 61 2.69 -18.56 -27.29
C VAL A 61 1.27 -18.73 -26.75
N ILE A 62 0.35 -19.34 -27.51
CA ILE A 62 -1.04 -19.54 -27.08
C ILE A 62 -1.13 -20.42 -25.81
N PRO A 63 -0.51 -21.62 -25.76
CA PRO A 63 -0.48 -22.41 -24.52
C PRO A 63 0.22 -21.70 -23.36
N ALA A 64 1.33 -21.00 -23.63
CA ALA A 64 2.05 -20.26 -22.59
C ALA A 64 1.20 -19.14 -21.97
N LEU A 65 0.45 -18.40 -22.79
CA LEU A 65 -0.52 -17.41 -22.33
C LEU A 65 -1.66 -18.05 -21.53
N GLY A 66 -2.16 -19.21 -22.00
CA GLY A 66 -3.20 -19.97 -21.30
C GLY A 66 -2.77 -20.39 -19.90
N ASN A 67 -1.55 -20.93 -19.78
CA ASN A 67 -0.99 -21.32 -18.48
C ASN A 67 -0.79 -20.12 -17.56
N ALA A 68 -0.18 -19.03 -18.06
CA ALA A 68 0.03 -17.82 -17.27
C ALA A 68 -1.28 -17.17 -16.79
N LEU A 69 -2.32 -17.15 -17.62
CA LEU A 69 -3.66 -16.68 -17.23
C LEU A 69 -4.31 -17.61 -16.21
N GLY A 70 -4.10 -18.93 -16.34
CA GLY A 70 -4.53 -19.92 -15.35
C GLY A 70 -3.90 -19.68 -13.99
N ASP A 71 -2.59 -19.46 -13.96
CA ASP A 71 -1.82 -19.17 -12.75
C ASP A 71 -2.33 -17.88 -12.08
N VAL A 72 -2.47 -16.79 -12.84
CA VAL A 72 -3.00 -15.52 -12.31
C VAL A 72 -4.41 -15.69 -11.74
N ARG A 73 -5.28 -16.45 -12.40
CA ARG A 73 -6.62 -16.72 -11.90
C ARG A 73 -6.60 -17.57 -10.61
N SER A 74 -5.67 -18.50 -10.50
CA SER A 74 -5.48 -19.29 -9.29
C SER A 74 -4.99 -18.42 -8.12
N GLU A 75 -4.00 -17.55 -8.35
CA GLU A 75 -3.48 -16.61 -7.36
C GLU A 75 -4.57 -15.63 -6.90
N LEU A 76 -5.34 -15.08 -7.83
CA LEU A 76 -6.49 -14.21 -7.51
C LEU A 76 -7.53 -14.93 -6.65
N SER A 77 -7.74 -16.22 -6.87
CA SER A 77 -8.68 -17.01 -6.07
C SER A 77 -8.16 -17.20 -4.64
N VAL A 78 -6.85 -17.45 -4.48
CA VAL A 78 -6.20 -17.55 -3.16
C VAL A 78 -6.25 -16.21 -2.42
N VAL A 79 -5.90 -15.10 -3.09
CA VAL A 79 -5.94 -13.76 -2.51
C VAL A 79 -7.36 -13.39 -2.12
N LYS A 80 -8.36 -13.68 -2.95
CA LYS A 80 -9.77 -13.46 -2.63
C LYS A 80 -10.19 -14.19 -1.36
N GLU A 81 -9.78 -15.44 -1.19
CA GLU A 81 -10.11 -16.21 0.01
C GLU A 81 -9.38 -15.69 1.24
N ALA A 82 -8.12 -15.28 1.11
CA ALA A 82 -7.37 -14.64 2.19
C ALA A 82 -8.01 -13.31 2.63
N VAL A 83 -8.45 -12.48 1.68
CA VAL A 83 -9.17 -11.23 1.95
C VAL A 83 -10.50 -11.51 2.66
N LYS A 84 -11.27 -12.49 2.18
CA LYS A 84 -12.54 -12.89 2.81
C LYS A 84 -12.33 -13.38 4.24
N THR A 85 -11.28 -14.18 4.47
CA THR A 85 -10.93 -14.69 5.80
C THR A 85 -10.49 -13.55 6.72
N GLY A 86 -9.64 -12.64 6.24
CA GLY A 86 -9.20 -11.47 6.99
C GLY A 86 -10.37 -10.53 7.33
N GLN A 87 -11.30 -10.32 6.40
CA GLN A 87 -12.51 -9.55 6.64
C GLN A 87 -13.40 -10.20 7.70
N ALA A 88 -13.58 -11.52 7.66
CA ALA A 88 -14.33 -12.24 8.68
C ALA A 88 -13.69 -12.11 10.07
N PHE A 89 -12.36 -12.19 10.15
CA PHE A 89 -11.62 -11.99 11.41
C PHE A 89 -11.81 -10.57 11.97
N VAL A 90 -11.66 -9.53 11.13
CA VAL A 90 -11.87 -8.14 11.54
C VAL A 90 -13.30 -7.92 12.02
N GLN A 91 -14.29 -8.49 11.33
CA GLN A 91 -15.70 -8.38 11.71
C GLN A 91 -16.00 -9.11 13.01
N GLN A 92 -15.38 -10.26 13.26
CA GLN A 92 -15.47 -10.98 14.53
C GLN A 92 -14.85 -10.18 15.68
N GLU A 93 -13.68 -9.57 15.46
CA GLU A 93 -13.03 -8.74 16.48
C GLU A 93 -13.84 -7.48 16.79
N LEU A 94 -14.44 -6.84 15.78
CA LEU A 94 -15.34 -5.72 15.98
C LEU A 94 -16.56 -6.12 16.83
N ALA A 95 -17.17 -7.28 16.53
CA ALA A 95 -18.29 -7.81 17.30
C ALA A 95 -17.88 -8.12 18.75
N ARG A 96 -16.68 -8.67 18.97
CA ARG A 96 -16.11 -8.92 20.29
C ARG A 96 -15.91 -7.63 21.08
N GLN A 97 -15.35 -6.60 20.45
CA GLN A 97 -15.17 -5.29 21.08
C GLN A 97 -16.52 -4.66 21.44
N HIS A 98 -17.50 -4.74 20.55
CA HIS A 98 -18.85 -4.22 20.82
C HIS A 98 -19.46 -4.91 22.05
N HIS A 99 -19.39 -6.25 22.10
CA HIS A 99 -19.89 -7.01 23.24
C HIS A 99 -19.16 -6.67 24.55
N HIS A 100 -17.84 -6.44 24.49
CA HIS A 100 -17.08 -6.01 25.65
C HIS A 100 -17.51 -4.63 26.15
N LEU A 101 -17.74 -3.68 25.24
CA LEU A 101 -18.22 -2.34 25.59
C LEU A 101 -19.64 -2.39 26.19
N GLU A 102 -20.52 -3.24 25.67
CA GLU A 102 -21.84 -3.46 26.28
C GLU A 102 -21.73 -4.02 27.70
N THR A 103 -20.84 -5.00 27.91
CA THR A 103 -20.58 -5.59 29.22
C THR A 103 -20.03 -4.56 30.22
N LEU A 104 -19.09 -3.72 29.78
CA LEU A 104 -18.55 -2.62 30.58
C LEU A 104 -19.63 -1.58 30.90
N SER A 105 -20.49 -1.24 29.94
CA SER A 105 -21.63 -0.33 30.15
C SER A 105 -22.59 -0.87 31.22
N VAL A 106 -22.93 -2.15 31.17
CA VAL A 106 -23.82 -2.77 32.18
C VAL A 106 -23.16 -2.80 33.56
N THR A 107 -21.88 -3.16 33.65
CA THR A 107 -21.17 -3.19 34.93
C THR A 107 -21.00 -1.80 35.54
N ILE A 108 -20.72 -0.77 34.74
CA ILE A 108 -20.68 0.63 35.21
C ILE A 108 -22.05 1.08 35.71
N LYS A 109 -23.15 0.75 35.01
CA LYS A 109 -24.51 1.05 35.48
C LYS A 109 -24.80 0.39 36.83
N ASN A 110 -24.52 -0.91 36.95
CA ASN A 110 -24.74 -1.64 38.20
C ASN A 110 -23.92 -1.05 39.35
N LEU A 111 -22.64 -0.69 39.12
CA LEU A 111 -21.80 -0.06 40.13
C LEU A 111 -22.36 1.31 40.53
N THR A 112 -22.83 2.09 39.56
CA THR A 112 -23.44 3.39 39.80
C THR A 112 -24.69 3.25 40.67
N ASP A 113 -25.56 2.28 40.38
CA ASP A 113 -26.77 2.02 41.17
C ASP A 113 -26.42 1.62 42.62
N VAL A 114 -25.40 0.78 42.83
CA VAL A 114 -24.91 0.42 44.18
C VAL A 114 -24.36 1.62 44.94
N CYS A 115 -23.61 2.51 44.28
CA CYS A 115 -23.13 3.73 44.92
C CYS A 115 -24.27 4.69 45.30
N ILE A 116 -25.31 4.80 44.47
CA ILE A 116 -26.48 5.64 44.75
C ILE A 116 -27.25 5.10 45.95
N THR A 117 -27.53 3.78 46.01
CA THR A 117 -28.27 3.18 47.13
C THR A 117 -27.50 3.28 48.43
N SER A 118 -26.19 3.00 48.42
CA SER A 118 -25.33 3.14 49.60
C SER A 118 -25.32 4.57 50.15
N ARG A 119 -25.26 5.58 49.26
CA ARG A 119 -25.32 7.01 49.67
C ARG A 119 -26.69 7.39 50.24
N GLN A 120 -27.77 6.83 49.69
CA GLN A 120 -29.10 7.01 50.25
C GLN A 120 -29.21 6.39 51.64
N ASP A 121 -28.72 5.17 51.85
CA ASP A 121 -28.74 4.51 53.15
C ASP A 121 -27.93 5.30 54.20
N GLU A 122 -26.75 5.80 53.84
CA GLU A 122 -25.95 6.66 54.71
C GLU A 122 -26.68 7.97 55.06
N SER A 123 -27.35 8.59 54.08
CA SER A 123 -28.17 9.79 54.34
C SER A 123 -29.33 9.50 55.27
N ARG A 124 -29.99 8.34 55.15
CA ARG A 124 -31.09 7.92 56.04
C ARG A 124 -30.60 7.68 57.46
N LEU A 125 -29.44 7.05 57.62
CA LEU A 125 -28.79 6.86 58.91
C LEU A 125 -28.43 8.21 59.56
N ASN A 126 -27.92 9.16 58.80
CA ASN A 126 -27.58 10.49 59.30
C ASN A 126 -28.83 11.27 59.72
N VAL A 127 -29.93 11.21 58.96
CA VAL A 127 -31.22 11.79 59.35
C VAL A 127 -31.72 11.16 60.64
N ALA A 128 -31.70 9.83 60.76
CA ALA A 128 -32.11 9.13 61.99
C ALA A 128 -31.25 9.55 63.20
N ARG A 129 -29.93 9.68 63.03
CA ARG A 129 -29.03 10.17 64.07
C ARG A 129 -29.36 11.61 64.49
N SER A 130 -29.61 12.50 63.54
CA SER A 130 -30.00 13.89 63.83
C SER A 130 -31.33 13.97 64.58
N ALA A 131 -32.34 13.18 64.18
CA ALA A 131 -33.63 13.14 64.86
C ALA A 131 -33.51 12.64 66.31
N VAL A 132 -32.65 11.66 66.58
CA VAL A 132 -32.36 11.19 67.94
C VAL A 132 -31.63 12.27 68.75
N ALA A 133 -30.66 12.97 68.14
CA ALA A 133 -29.96 14.07 68.80
C ALA A 133 -30.92 15.22 69.16
N ASP A 134 -31.83 15.58 68.25
CA ASP A 134 -32.87 16.59 68.49
C ASP A 134 -33.85 16.15 69.59
N ALA A 135 -34.26 14.88 69.59
CA ALA A 135 -35.11 14.34 70.65
C ALA A 135 -34.41 14.40 72.02
N LEU A 136 -33.11 14.08 72.09
CA LEU A 136 -32.31 14.20 73.31
C LEU A 136 -32.14 15.66 73.73
N ALA A 137 -31.91 16.59 72.79
CA ALA A 137 -31.82 18.02 73.08
C ALA A 137 -33.16 18.57 73.60
N ALA A 138 -34.29 18.16 73.02
CA ALA A 138 -35.62 18.51 73.49
C ALA A 138 -35.88 17.96 74.90
N LEU A 139 -35.51 16.70 75.18
CA LEU A 139 -35.58 16.11 76.52
C LEU A 139 -34.72 16.87 77.54
N ALA A 140 -33.50 17.26 77.16
CA ALA A 140 -32.63 18.06 78.01
C ALA A 140 -33.22 19.45 78.27
N ALA A 141 -33.83 20.08 77.26
CA ALA A 141 -34.53 21.35 77.41
C ALA A 141 -35.72 21.23 78.37
N VAL A 142 -36.55 20.18 78.23
CA VAL A 142 -37.65 19.89 79.17
C VAL A 142 -37.13 19.66 80.60
N SER A 143 -36.03 18.93 80.75
CA SER A 143 -35.36 18.71 82.04
C SER A 143 -34.86 20.03 82.67
N SER A 144 -34.31 20.93 81.85
CA SER A 144 -33.87 22.25 82.33
C SER A 144 -35.05 23.14 82.75
N GLN A 145 -36.18 23.09 82.05
CA GLN A 145 -37.40 23.79 82.46
C GLN A 145 -37.95 23.25 83.78
N LEU A 146 -37.92 21.92 83.99
CA LEU A 146 -38.36 21.30 85.24
C LEU A 146 -37.43 21.66 86.42
N SER A 147 -36.14 21.86 86.16
CA SER A 147 -35.17 22.30 87.18
C SER A 147 -35.39 23.76 87.62
N THR A 148 -35.95 24.61 86.75
CA THR A 148 -36.34 25.99 87.11
C THR A 148 -37.69 26.10 87.83
N THR A 149 -38.45 25.01 87.93
CA THR A 149 -39.71 24.93 88.69
C THR A 149 -39.52 24.13 89.99
N THR A 150 -38.65 24.59 90.89
CA THR A 150 -38.63 24.12 92.28
C THR A 150 -39.41 25.10 93.18
N SER A 151 -40.73 24.93 93.22
CA SER A 151 -41.48 25.17 94.46
C SER A 151 -42.72 24.26 94.49
N THR A 152 -42.78 23.45 95.55
CA THR A 152 -43.85 22.56 96.02
C THR A 152 -43.87 21.11 95.50
N PRO A 153 -43.85 20.09 96.39
CA PRO A 153 -43.82 18.68 96.00
C PRO A 153 -45.23 18.06 96.01
N SER A 154 -45.48 17.12 95.09
CA SER A 154 -46.30 15.93 95.38
C SER A 154 -46.24 14.86 94.29
N SER A 155 -45.89 13.65 94.73
CA SER A 155 -46.45 12.34 94.34
C SER A 155 -46.06 11.71 92.99
N LEU A 156 -45.23 10.68 93.11
CA LEU A 156 -44.97 9.60 92.16
C LEU A 156 -46.25 8.82 91.79
N LEU A 157 -46.44 8.54 90.50
CA LEU A 157 -47.03 7.28 90.04
C LEU A 157 -46.25 6.77 88.82
N LEU A 158 -45.56 5.65 89.04
CA LEU A 158 -45.15 4.71 88.00
C LEU A 158 -46.40 4.21 87.28
N ASN A 159 -46.42 4.26 85.95
CA ASN A 159 -47.13 3.24 85.18
C ASN A 159 -46.23 2.68 84.08
N THR A 160 -46.21 1.36 84.06
CA THR A 160 -45.29 0.45 83.40
C THR A 160 -45.75 0.16 81.96
N ILE A 161 -44.82 0.29 81.02
CA ILE A 161 -44.54 -0.50 79.79
C ILE A 161 -45.72 -1.05 78.96
N SER A 162 -45.78 -0.66 77.67
CA SER A 162 -46.12 -1.51 76.49
C SER A 162 -46.07 -0.59 75.24
N SER A 163 -45.20 -0.70 74.24
CA SER A 163 -45.10 -1.81 73.27
C SER A 163 -44.00 -1.50 72.23
N SER A 164 -43.42 -2.57 71.67
CA SER A 164 -42.25 -2.70 70.80
C SER A 164 -42.30 -1.94 69.45
N PRO A 165 -41.15 -1.85 68.76
CA PRO A 165 -41.06 -2.58 67.50
C PRO A 165 -39.85 -3.52 67.42
N THR A 166 -40.13 -4.67 66.82
CA THR A 166 -39.28 -5.85 66.60
C THR A 166 -38.13 -5.53 65.65
N ALA A 167 -36.89 -5.54 66.16
CA ALA A 167 -35.68 -5.62 65.33
C ALA A 167 -35.08 -7.03 65.50
N ALA A 168 -35.32 -7.89 64.50
CA ALA A 168 -34.64 -9.16 64.38
C ALA A 168 -33.22 -8.90 63.86
N ALA A 169 -32.24 -8.96 64.77
CA ALA A 169 -30.83 -9.11 64.42
C ALA A 169 -30.57 -10.60 64.19
N SER A 170 -30.42 -11.00 62.92
CA SER A 170 -29.88 -12.30 62.56
C SER A 170 -28.36 -12.24 62.55
N PHE A 171 -27.74 -12.88 63.53
CA PHE A 171 -26.35 -13.31 63.47
C PHE A 171 -26.23 -14.50 62.53
N SER A 172 -25.31 -14.43 61.57
CA SER A 172 -24.77 -15.61 60.91
C SER A 172 -23.29 -15.38 60.65
N SER A 173 -22.48 -16.08 61.45
CA SER A 173 -21.12 -16.45 61.10
C SER A 173 -21.12 -17.20 59.76
N LEU A 174 -20.08 -17.00 58.93
CA LEU A 174 -19.27 -18.06 58.33
C LEU A 174 -18.04 -17.46 57.60
N LEU A 175 -16.87 -17.97 58.01
CA LEU A 175 -15.64 -18.23 57.24
C LEU A 175 -14.84 -17.07 56.64
N VAL A 176 -13.84 -16.68 57.43
CA VAL A 176 -12.52 -16.18 57.01
C VAL A 176 -11.81 -17.21 56.12
N GLY A 177 -11.42 -16.80 54.92
CA GLY A 177 -10.47 -17.50 54.04
C GLY A 177 -9.31 -16.56 53.71
N ALA A 178 -8.12 -16.90 54.20
CA ALA A 178 -6.89 -16.12 54.08
C ALA A 178 -6.26 -16.19 52.67
N PRO A 179 -5.65 -15.11 52.17
CA PRO A 179 -4.69 -15.17 51.07
C PRO A 179 -3.27 -15.43 51.60
N SER A 180 -2.64 -16.52 51.17
CA SER A 180 -1.25 -16.82 51.48
C SER A 180 -0.31 -15.93 50.67
N SER A 181 0.54 -15.19 51.38
CA SER A 181 1.73 -14.52 50.85
C SER A 181 2.83 -15.55 50.56
N GLY A 182 3.51 -15.38 49.43
CA GLY A 182 4.77 -16.04 49.09
C GLY A 182 5.60 -15.15 48.16
N SER A 183 6.63 -14.52 48.71
CA SER A 183 7.80 -13.98 48.01
C SER A 183 9.03 -14.53 48.73
N PRO A 184 10.12 -14.86 48.02
CA PRO A 184 11.20 -13.89 47.78
C PRO A 184 11.75 -13.97 46.33
N ALA A 185 12.09 -12.85 45.69
CA ALA A 185 13.42 -12.21 45.62
C ALA A 185 14.55 -13.04 44.97
N ALA A 186 14.98 -12.61 43.77
CA ALA A 186 16.35 -12.62 43.19
C ALA A 186 16.19 -12.31 41.67
N ALA A 187 16.56 -11.13 41.14
CA ALA A 187 17.94 -10.71 40.84
C ALA A 187 18.72 -11.78 40.07
N ASP A 188 18.76 -11.68 38.74
CA ASP A 188 19.98 -11.39 37.98
C ASP A 188 19.75 -11.47 36.46
N SER A 189 20.20 -10.44 35.76
CA SER A 189 20.73 -10.58 34.39
C SER A 189 22.22 -10.91 34.52
N PRO A 190 22.79 -11.75 33.66
CA PRO A 190 23.70 -11.21 32.64
C PRO A 190 23.58 -11.96 31.30
N ALA A 191 23.55 -11.26 30.17
CA ALA A 191 24.69 -10.87 29.33
C ALA A 191 25.19 -11.97 28.37
N LEU A 192 25.18 -11.58 27.09
CA LEU A 192 26.28 -11.70 26.11
C LEU A 192 27.14 -12.97 26.11
N SER A 193 27.12 -13.68 24.99
CA SER A 193 28.32 -14.13 24.23
C SER A 193 27.82 -14.65 22.87
N SER A 194 28.04 -13.98 21.75
CA SER A 194 29.31 -13.79 21.03
C SER A 194 29.82 -15.05 20.35
N LEU A 195 29.74 -15.01 19.02
CA LEU A 195 30.73 -15.46 18.02
C LEU A 195 31.59 -16.70 18.36
N SER A 196 31.60 -17.69 17.46
CA SER A 196 32.69 -17.79 16.46
C SER A 196 32.59 -19.05 15.58
N SER A 197 32.80 -18.80 14.28
CA SER A 197 33.47 -19.59 13.24
C SER A 197 33.90 -21.04 13.51
N SER A 198 33.68 -21.90 12.51
CA SER A 198 34.70 -22.65 11.74
C SER A 198 34.00 -23.38 10.59
N THR A 199 34.23 -23.03 9.32
CA THR A 199 35.15 -23.75 8.40
C THR A 199 35.19 -25.25 8.64
N ASP A 200 34.55 -26.04 7.77
CA ASP A 200 35.30 -27.05 7.03
C ASP A 200 34.57 -27.53 5.77
N SER A 201 35.36 -27.85 4.75
CA SER A 201 34.93 -28.52 3.52
C SER A 201 34.78 -30.02 3.78
N PRO A 202 34.11 -30.76 2.89
CA PRO A 202 34.90 -31.79 2.22
C PRO A 202 34.60 -31.95 0.72
N THR A 203 35.67 -32.37 0.06
CA THR A 203 35.87 -32.55 -1.36
C THR A 203 35.58 -34.00 -1.78
N THR A 204 35.02 -34.15 -2.98
CA THR A 204 35.08 -35.28 -3.94
C THR A 204 34.46 -36.65 -3.63
N SER A 205 33.47 -37.01 -4.44
CA SER A 205 33.50 -38.05 -5.51
C SER A 205 32.05 -38.57 -5.67
N GLY A 206 31.42 -38.74 -6.83
CA GLY A 206 31.83 -38.76 -8.22
C GLY A 206 30.81 -39.66 -8.93
N THR A 207 29.93 -39.12 -9.78
CA THR A 207 29.21 -39.93 -10.77
C THR A 207 28.72 -39.04 -11.91
N SER A 208 29.37 -39.18 -13.06
CA SER A 208 29.07 -38.54 -14.34
C SER A 208 27.77 -39.06 -14.94
N PHE A 209 26.92 -38.18 -15.47
CA PHE A 209 26.12 -38.49 -16.66
C PHE A 209 26.03 -37.27 -17.58
N LEU A 210 26.10 -37.58 -18.87
CA LEU A 210 26.50 -36.73 -19.99
C LEU A 210 25.45 -35.69 -20.38
N ALA A 211 25.92 -34.47 -20.63
CA ALA A 211 25.19 -33.41 -21.32
C ALA A 211 25.19 -33.66 -22.84
N PRO A 212 24.07 -33.49 -23.56
CA PRO A 212 24.09 -33.38 -25.01
C PRO A 212 24.46 -31.96 -25.42
N THR A 213 25.58 -31.86 -26.13
CA THR A 213 26.12 -30.69 -26.80
C THR A 213 25.18 -30.25 -27.95
N LEU A 214 24.58 -29.06 -27.82
CA LEU A 214 24.00 -28.36 -28.97
C LEU A 214 25.11 -27.63 -29.76
N PRO A 215 25.14 -27.72 -31.10
CA PRO A 215 26.03 -26.93 -31.92
C PRO A 215 25.58 -25.46 -31.96
N SER A 216 26.48 -24.59 -31.53
CA SER A 216 26.37 -23.13 -31.62
C SER A 216 26.50 -22.69 -33.09
N ALA A 217 25.39 -22.36 -33.72
CA ALA A 217 25.35 -21.64 -34.99
C ALA A 217 24.05 -20.84 -35.08
N LEU A 218 24.10 -19.53 -34.78
CA LEU A 218 23.43 -18.44 -35.52
C LEU A 218 23.54 -17.10 -34.73
N PRO A 219 24.59 -16.29 -34.94
CA PRO A 219 24.59 -14.87 -34.56
C PRO A 219 23.91 -13.96 -35.61
N ALA A 220 23.25 -14.53 -36.64
CA ALA A 220 22.71 -13.77 -37.78
C ALA A 220 21.23 -13.36 -37.63
N ALA A 221 20.42 -14.11 -36.87
CA ALA A 221 18.98 -13.82 -36.71
C ALA A 221 18.73 -12.63 -35.77
N THR A 222 19.56 -12.47 -34.74
CA THR A 222 19.56 -11.29 -33.85
C THR A 222 20.07 -10.03 -34.56
N ALA A 223 20.98 -10.17 -35.52
CA ALA A 223 21.43 -9.06 -36.35
C ALA A 223 20.38 -8.62 -37.39
N ALA A 224 19.59 -9.55 -37.94
CA ALA A 224 18.52 -9.24 -38.89
C ALA A 224 17.30 -8.58 -38.21
N ALA A 225 16.95 -9.00 -37.00
CA ALA A 225 15.93 -8.31 -36.19
C ALA A 225 16.39 -6.91 -35.74
N ALA A 226 17.68 -6.74 -35.43
CA ALA A 226 18.28 -5.43 -35.17
C ALA A 226 18.35 -4.55 -36.43
N ALA A 227 18.57 -5.12 -37.61
CA ALA A 227 18.58 -4.40 -38.89
C ALA A 227 17.18 -3.97 -39.33
N ALA A 228 16.14 -4.77 -39.07
CA ALA A 228 14.75 -4.40 -39.31
C ALA A 228 14.28 -3.29 -38.35
N ALA A 229 14.73 -3.28 -37.10
CA ALA A 229 14.53 -2.16 -36.17
C ALA A 229 15.29 -0.89 -36.59
N SER A 230 16.43 -1.05 -37.28
CA SER A 230 17.22 0.06 -37.82
C SER A 230 16.62 0.68 -39.08
N ALA A 231 15.75 -0.03 -39.81
CA ALA A 231 15.06 0.49 -41.00
C ALA A 231 13.93 1.48 -40.66
N LEU A 232 13.48 1.51 -39.40
CA LEU A 232 12.44 2.41 -38.89
C LEU A 232 13.04 3.58 -38.08
N GLY A 233 14.19 4.12 -38.49
CA GLY A 233 14.75 5.37 -37.94
C GLY A 233 14.80 5.48 -36.41
N THR A 234 14.87 4.35 -35.69
CA THR A 234 14.76 4.32 -34.23
C THR A 234 16.17 4.34 -33.67
N PRO A 235 16.63 5.41 -33.00
CA PRO A 235 17.94 5.40 -32.38
C PRO A 235 17.94 4.33 -31.28
N ALA A 236 18.80 3.33 -31.45
CA ALA A 236 19.04 2.17 -30.57
C ALA A 236 19.58 2.53 -29.17
N SER A 237 19.53 3.80 -28.79
CA SER A 237 19.82 4.29 -27.45
C SER A 237 18.75 5.32 -27.11
N TYR A 238 17.66 4.89 -26.48
CA TYR A 238 16.71 5.83 -25.90
C TYR A 238 17.32 6.39 -24.62
N GLN A 239 17.74 7.65 -24.67
CA GLN A 239 18.22 8.39 -23.53
C GLN A 239 17.14 9.42 -23.15
N LEU A 240 16.68 9.37 -21.90
CA LEU A 240 15.75 10.36 -21.37
C LEU A 240 16.42 11.74 -21.38
N PRO A 241 15.67 12.82 -21.67
CA PRO A 241 16.18 14.17 -21.52
C PRO A 241 16.59 14.44 -20.07
N ASP A 242 17.67 15.20 -19.87
CA ASP A 242 18.09 15.62 -18.54
C ASP A 242 17.25 16.81 -18.09
N LEU A 243 16.11 16.53 -17.46
CA LEU A 243 15.14 17.53 -17.04
C LEU A 243 15.42 17.97 -15.60
N THR A 244 15.78 19.23 -15.43
CA THR A 244 16.10 19.83 -14.12
C THR A 244 14.90 20.54 -13.47
N THR A 245 13.86 20.85 -14.26
CA THR A 245 12.75 21.73 -13.88
C THR A 245 11.39 21.04 -14.05
N VAL A 246 10.41 21.33 -13.18
CA VAL A 246 9.06 20.75 -13.25
C VAL A 246 8.31 21.24 -14.49
N LYS A 247 8.52 22.49 -14.90
CA LYS A 247 7.93 23.06 -16.12
C LYS A 247 8.37 22.34 -17.39
N THR A 248 9.65 22.01 -17.50
CA THR A 248 10.18 21.24 -18.65
C THR A 248 9.70 19.80 -18.61
N LEU A 249 9.55 19.23 -17.41
CA LEU A 249 8.97 17.90 -17.24
C LEU A 249 7.51 17.85 -17.68
N TRP A 250 6.70 18.82 -17.23
CA TRP A 250 5.28 18.88 -17.58
C TRP A 250 5.09 18.96 -19.08
N LYS A 251 5.83 19.86 -19.74
CA LYS A 251 5.79 20.04 -21.20
C LYS A 251 6.19 18.75 -21.96
N GLU A 252 7.29 18.10 -21.59
CA GLU A 252 7.71 16.85 -22.23
C GLU A 252 6.70 15.71 -21.97
N TRP A 253 6.04 15.74 -20.82
CA TRP A 253 5.05 14.74 -20.42
C TRP A 253 3.73 14.87 -21.19
N THR A 254 3.26 16.10 -21.43
CA THR A 254 1.98 16.39 -22.09
C THR A 254 2.09 16.60 -23.60
N GLU A 255 3.06 17.41 -24.04
CA GLU A 255 3.22 17.79 -25.45
C GLU A 255 4.20 16.87 -26.20
N GLY A 256 5.07 16.16 -25.47
CA GLY A 256 6.21 15.46 -26.05
C GLY A 256 7.33 16.42 -26.46
N GLY A 257 8.47 15.86 -26.87
CA GLY A 257 9.64 16.64 -27.27
C GLY A 257 10.45 15.95 -28.37
N GLU A 258 11.12 16.76 -29.19
CA GLU A 258 12.02 16.31 -30.28
C GLU A 258 11.40 15.32 -31.28
N GLY A 259 10.12 15.53 -31.65
CA GLY A 259 9.41 14.66 -32.60
C GLY A 259 9.02 13.29 -32.01
N ARG A 260 9.04 13.13 -30.69
CA ARG A 260 8.57 11.94 -29.97
C ARG A 260 7.12 12.14 -29.52
N ALA A 261 6.38 11.03 -29.40
CA ALA A 261 5.08 11.02 -28.74
C ALA A 261 5.21 11.49 -27.28
N ALA A 262 4.12 12.02 -26.72
CA ALA A 262 4.10 12.50 -25.34
C ALA A 262 4.56 11.40 -24.37
N LEU A 263 5.34 11.76 -23.36
CA LEU A 263 5.86 10.77 -22.41
C LEU A 263 4.72 10.02 -21.68
N SER A 264 3.58 10.69 -21.48
CA SER A 264 2.34 10.11 -20.98
C SER A 264 1.81 8.99 -21.87
N GLU A 265 1.83 9.17 -23.19
CA GLU A 265 1.34 8.19 -24.16
C GLU A 265 2.28 7.01 -24.27
N MET A 266 3.60 7.25 -24.26
CA MET A 266 4.61 6.18 -24.26
C MET A 266 4.54 5.33 -22.98
N ASP A 267 4.30 5.95 -21.82
CA ASP A 267 4.11 5.24 -20.55
C ASP A 267 2.80 4.43 -20.55
N ALA A 268 1.70 5.00 -21.05
CA ALA A 268 0.40 4.35 -21.18
C ALA A 268 0.44 3.17 -22.18
N ALA A 269 1.09 3.36 -23.34
CA ALA A 269 1.32 2.35 -24.36
C ALA A 269 2.33 1.28 -23.93
N LYS A 270 2.87 1.40 -22.72
CA LYS A 270 3.84 0.46 -22.14
C LYS A 270 5.07 0.27 -23.05
N ASP A 271 5.55 1.34 -23.68
CA ASP A 271 6.66 1.29 -24.63
C ASP A 271 7.90 0.59 -24.03
N CYS A 272 8.48 -0.33 -24.80
CA CYS A 272 9.66 -1.08 -24.41
C CYS A 272 10.90 -0.19 -24.24
N ARG A 273 10.93 0.99 -24.87
CA ARG A 273 12.02 1.98 -24.80
C ARG A 273 12.15 2.61 -23.41
N LEU A 274 11.03 2.85 -22.74
CA LEU A 274 10.99 3.33 -21.34
C LEU A 274 11.35 2.21 -20.33
N ARG A 275 11.44 0.97 -20.80
CA ARG A 275 11.71 -0.21 -19.98
C ARG A 275 13.03 -0.91 -20.29
N THR A 276 13.87 -0.33 -21.15
CA THR A 276 15.16 -0.94 -21.53
C THR A 276 16.17 -0.92 -20.39
N SER A 277 16.19 0.13 -19.55
CA SER A 277 17.17 0.30 -18.47
C SER A 277 16.51 0.54 -17.11
N SER A 278 17.07 -0.04 -16.05
CA SER A 278 16.57 0.12 -14.67
C SER A 278 16.61 1.59 -14.22
N LYS A 279 17.66 2.34 -14.58
CA LYS A 279 17.77 3.77 -14.28
C LYS A 279 16.65 4.57 -14.95
N VAL A 280 16.38 4.26 -16.21
CA VAL A 280 15.32 4.86 -17.03
C VAL A 280 13.94 4.57 -16.42
N LYS A 281 13.67 3.31 -16.03
CA LYS A 281 12.45 2.92 -15.33
C LYS A 281 12.23 3.71 -14.03
N GLN A 282 13.27 3.81 -13.20
CA GLN A 282 13.19 4.54 -11.93
C GLN A 282 12.93 6.03 -12.13
N GLN A 283 13.56 6.63 -13.15
CA GLN A 283 13.35 8.03 -13.48
C GLN A 283 11.94 8.31 -13.98
N VAL A 284 11.40 7.46 -14.87
CA VAL A 284 10.00 7.57 -15.34
C VAL A 284 9.02 7.38 -14.18
N TYR A 285 9.26 6.42 -13.26
CA TYR A 285 8.43 6.24 -12.07
C TYR A 285 8.42 7.49 -11.18
N ARG A 286 9.57 8.14 -11.00
CA ARG A 286 9.71 9.38 -10.21
C ARG A 286 8.99 10.55 -10.87
N TRP A 287 9.14 10.70 -12.18
CA TRP A 287 8.44 11.73 -12.95
C TRP A 287 6.93 11.54 -12.90
N ARG A 288 6.45 10.29 -12.99
CA ARG A 288 5.04 9.97 -12.83
C ARG A 288 4.49 10.46 -11.49
N LYS A 289 5.23 10.31 -10.39
CA LYS A 289 4.79 10.80 -9.08
C LYS A 289 4.63 12.32 -9.04
N VAL A 290 5.57 13.07 -9.63
CA VAL A 290 5.49 14.53 -9.72
C VAL A 290 4.28 14.95 -10.57
N VAL A 291 4.06 14.30 -11.71
CA VAL A 291 2.93 14.58 -12.61
C VAL A 291 1.59 14.22 -11.96
N SER A 292 1.49 13.08 -11.28
CA SER A 292 0.29 12.69 -10.55
C SER A 292 -0.09 13.71 -9.48
N PHE A 293 0.90 14.27 -8.79
CA PHE A 293 0.68 15.33 -7.80
C PHE A 293 0.14 16.62 -8.42
N VAL A 294 0.67 17.02 -9.60
CA VAL A 294 0.17 18.18 -10.33
C VAL A 294 -1.27 17.96 -10.81
N LYS A 295 -1.60 16.76 -11.32
CA LYS A 295 -2.97 16.41 -11.76
C LYS A 295 -3.99 16.38 -10.62
N GLU A 296 -3.62 15.87 -9.46
CA GLU A 296 -4.50 15.87 -8.29
C GLU A 296 -4.81 17.29 -7.80
N ARG A 297 -3.88 18.23 -7.99
CA ARG A 297 -4.12 19.65 -7.71
C ARG A 297 -5.01 20.33 -8.75
N GLU A 298 -4.87 19.94 -10.02
CA GLU A 298 -5.80 20.35 -11.08
C GLU A 298 -7.24 19.91 -10.75
N GLU A 299 -7.42 18.66 -10.31
CA GLU A 299 -8.72 18.14 -9.84
C GLU A 299 -9.24 18.90 -8.60
N GLY A 300 -8.33 19.44 -7.77
CA GLY A 300 -8.63 20.30 -6.64
C GLY A 300 -8.98 21.76 -6.99
N GLY A 301 -8.95 22.13 -8.28
CA GLY A 301 -9.30 23.47 -8.78
C GLY A 301 -8.14 24.46 -8.86
N ASP A 302 -6.89 24.03 -8.60
CA ASP A 302 -5.70 24.85 -8.76
C ASP A 302 -5.24 24.85 -10.24
N SER A 303 -4.85 26.01 -10.77
CA SER A 303 -4.31 26.12 -12.13
C SER A 303 -3.00 25.33 -12.28
N VAL A 304 -2.94 24.45 -13.28
CA VAL A 304 -1.77 23.59 -13.57
C VAL A 304 -0.49 24.41 -13.74
N GLU A 305 -0.53 25.47 -14.55
CA GLU A 305 0.61 26.36 -14.77
C GLU A 305 1.11 27.01 -13.47
N ASP A 306 0.18 27.42 -12.60
CA ASP A 306 0.54 28.05 -11.33
C ASP A 306 1.20 27.03 -10.38
N THR A 307 0.64 25.82 -10.27
CA THR A 307 1.24 24.77 -9.43
C THR A 307 2.64 24.37 -9.90
N VAL A 308 2.84 24.28 -11.21
CA VAL A 308 4.13 23.96 -11.83
C VAL A 308 5.17 25.06 -11.60
N VAL A 309 4.79 26.33 -11.73
CA VAL A 309 5.67 27.48 -11.46
C VAL A 309 6.02 27.56 -9.97
N HIS A 310 5.06 27.33 -9.08
CA HIS A 310 5.28 27.33 -7.64
C HIS A 310 6.20 26.17 -7.19
N LEU A 311 6.00 24.97 -7.74
CA LEU A 311 6.89 23.83 -7.48
C LEU A 311 8.33 24.11 -7.92
N ASP A 312 8.52 24.76 -9.07
CA ASP A 312 9.86 25.16 -9.53
C ASP A 312 10.50 26.23 -8.63
N HIS A 313 9.71 27.20 -8.16
CA HIS A 313 10.19 28.21 -7.20
C HIS A 313 10.63 27.56 -5.87
N LEU A 314 9.84 26.63 -5.33
CA LEU A 314 10.18 25.92 -4.10
C LEU A 314 11.40 25.01 -4.26
N LEU A 315 11.58 24.38 -5.42
CA LEU A 315 12.78 23.61 -5.74
C LEU A 315 14.04 24.50 -5.74
N LYS A 316 13.95 25.69 -6.35
CA LYS A 316 15.03 26.69 -6.34
C LYS A 316 15.35 27.16 -4.93
N GLN A 317 14.34 27.45 -4.10
CA GLN A 317 14.54 27.88 -2.71
C GLN A 317 15.24 26.81 -1.86
N ARG A 318 14.87 25.53 -2.02
CA ARG A 318 15.47 24.42 -1.28
C ARG A 318 16.75 23.86 -1.89
N LYS A 319 17.21 24.41 -3.02
CA LYS A 319 18.34 23.88 -3.81
C LYS A 319 18.18 22.38 -4.11
N GLY A 320 16.94 21.94 -4.30
CA GLY A 320 16.59 20.55 -4.55
C GLY A 320 16.36 20.28 -6.03
N GLY A 321 16.78 19.11 -6.52
CA GLY A 321 16.46 18.66 -7.88
C GLY A 321 15.15 17.88 -7.95
N LEU A 322 14.66 17.63 -9.18
CA LEU A 322 13.47 16.81 -9.45
C LEU A 322 13.49 15.44 -8.76
N ARG A 323 14.68 14.88 -8.56
CA ARG A 323 14.91 13.64 -7.81
C ARG A 323 14.46 13.74 -6.36
N LEU A 324 14.83 14.81 -5.67
CA LEU A 324 14.46 15.01 -4.27
C LEU A 324 12.96 15.26 -4.16
N LEU A 325 12.38 16.03 -5.07
CA LEU A 325 10.93 16.26 -5.09
C LEU A 325 10.16 14.93 -5.22
N ALA A 326 10.56 14.06 -6.13
CA ALA A 326 9.89 12.77 -6.32
C ALA A 326 10.03 11.84 -5.10
N GLU A 327 11.18 11.85 -4.42
CA GLU A 327 11.37 11.07 -3.18
C GLU A 327 10.58 11.66 -2.01
N GLU A 328 10.46 12.99 -1.91
CA GLU A 328 9.67 13.64 -0.87
C GLU A 328 8.16 13.54 -1.12
N LEU A 329 7.70 13.56 -2.37
CA LEU A 329 6.30 13.29 -2.72
C LEU A 329 5.93 11.81 -2.54
N ALA A 330 6.92 10.90 -2.56
CA ALA A 330 6.68 9.49 -2.26
C ALA A 330 6.49 9.23 -0.75
N ALA A 331 7.04 10.08 0.12
CA ALA A 331 6.86 9.97 1.56
C ALA A 331 5.60 10.75 2.00
N ALA A 332 4.60 10.06 2.54
CA ALA A 332 3.30 10.65 2.90
C ALA A 332 3.43 11.87 3.84
N ASP A 333 4.29 11.79 4.86
CA ASP A 333 4.52 12.88 5.83
C ASP A 333 5.15 14.12 5.21
N LYS A 334 5.94 13.94 4.14
CA LYS A 334 6.59 15.04 3.43
C LYS A 334 5.66 15.62 2.37
N ARG A 335 4.85 14.78 1.73
CA ARG A 335 3.83 15.21 0.77
C ARG A 335 2.85 16.21 1.39
N THR A 336 2.34 15.94 2.60
CA THR A 336 1.46 16.89 3.31
C THR A 336 2.16 18.22 3.62
N LYS A 337 3.47 18.19 3.93
CA LYS A 337 4.28 19.39 4.09
C LYS A 337 4.39 20.19 2.79
N TRP A 338 4.53 19.51 1.64
CA TRP A 338 4.52 20.17 0.34
C TRP A 338 3.15 20.76 0.01
N GLU A 339 2.06 20.06 0.33
CA GLU A 339 0.69 20.57 0.19
C GLU A 339 0.43 21.81 1.05
N GLN A 340 0.91 21.82 2.29
CA GLN A 340 0.83 22.98 3.19
C GLN A 340 1.62 24.17 2.67
N LEU A 341 2.85 23.96 2.15
CA LEU A 341 3.67 25.04 1.59
C LEU A 341 3.06 25.66 0.33
N LEU A 342 2.35 24.85 -0.46
CA LEU A 342 1.59 25.32 -1.62
C LEU A 342 0.35 26.12 -1.17
N ALA A 343 -0.34 25.69 -0.11
CA ALA A 343 -1.55 26.36 0.41
C ALA A 343 -1.26 27.68 1.17
N ASP A 344 -0.15 27.75 1.90
CA ASP A 344 0.24 28.95 2.66
C ASP A 344 0.57 30.12 1.72
N LYS A 345 1.09 29.82 0.53
CA LYS A 345 1.44 30.85 -0.46
C LYS A 345 0.27 31.30 -1.33
N SER A 346 -0.69 30.41 -1.67
CA SER A 346 -1.93 30.82 -2.35
C SER A 346 -2.78 31.76 -1.48
N SER A 347 -2.71 31.59 -0.16
CA SER A 347 -3.31 32.51 0.81
C SER A 347 -2.60 33.87 0.86
N SER A 348 -1.28 33.89 0.65
CA SER A 348 -0.47 35.13 0.59
C SER A 348 -0.64 35.91 -0.72
N SER A 349 -0.92 35.26 -1.86
CA SER A 349 -1.15 35.96 -3.14
C SER A 349 -2.54 36.60 -3.23
N SER A 350 -3.55 36.05 -2.54
CA SER A 350 -4.91 36.59 -2.52
C SER A 350 -5.06 37.91 -1.73
N ILE A 351 -4.08 38.31 -0.92
CA ILE A 351 -4.16 39.51 -0.07
C ILE A 351 -3.63 40.79 -0.78
N SER A 352 -2.95 40.68 -1.94
CA SER A 352 -2.38 41.85 -2.63
C SER A 352 -3.29 42.49 -3.70
N GLY A 353 -4.58 42.16 -3.73
CA GLY A 353 -5.51 42.59 -4.79
C GLY A 353 -6.46 43.76 -4.47
N THR A 354 -6.28 44.51 -3.37
CA THR A 354 -7.18 45.63 -3.03
C THR A 354 -6.45 46.97 -2.91
N THR A 355 -6.05 47.53 -4.04
CA THR A 355 -5.86 48.98 -4.18
C THR A 355 -6.96 49.54 -5.06
N THR A 356 -8.11 49.83 -4.43
CA THR A 356 -9.17 50.64 -5.02
C THR A 356 -8.69 52.08 -5.08
N THR A 357 -8.60 52.60 -6.29
CA THR A 357 -8.38 54.00 -6.64
C THR A 357 -9.53 54.86 -6.09
N SER A 358 -9.21 55.94 -5.41
CA SER A 358 -10.04 57.14 -5.29
C SER A 358 -9.14 58.36 -5.40
#